data_AF-A0A3C0JIJ7-F1
#
_entry.id   AF-A0A3C0JIJ7-F1
#
_cell.length_a   1.000
_cell.length_b   1.000
_cell.length_c   1.000
_cell.angle_alpha   90.00
_cell.angle_beta   90.00
_cell.angle_gamma   90.00
#
_symmetry.space_group_name_H-M   'P 1'
#
loop_
_entity.id
_entity.type
_entity.pdbx_description
1 polymer ?
#
loop_
_entity_poly.entity_id
_entity_poly.type
_entity_poly.pdbx_seq_one_letter_code
_entity_poly.pdbx_strand_id
1 'polypeptide(L)' 'MNLTKEFKVGAVIIGRNEGENLVACLNSLIGVVDSIVYVDSGSTDNSIEHAKLLAIDVVQLDLKSPFTAARAR' A
#
# COMPACT_ATOMS: atom_id res chain seq x y z
N MET A 1 34.87 -12.32 7.86
CA MET A 1 33.89 -12.17 6.78
C MET A 1 32.60 -11.71 7.44
N ASN A 2 32.25 -10.43 7.32
CA ASN A 2 31.05 -9.90 7.96
C ASN A 2 29.83 -10.45 7.23
N LEU A 3 29.08 -11.33 7.89
CA LEU A 3 27.75 -11.74 7.46
C LEU A 3 26.79 -10.60 7.82
N THR A 4 26.75 -9.56 7.00
CA THR A 4 25.64 -8.60 7.07
C THR A 4 24.42 -9.32 6.53
N LYS A 5 23.51 -9.69 7.43
CA LYS A 5 22.23 -10.27 7.05
C LYS A 5 21.42 -9.18 6.36
N GLU A 6 21.20 -9.31 5.06
CA GLU A 6 20.26 -8.45 4.34
C GLU A 6 18.84 -8.83 4.78
N PHE A 7 18.11 -7.84 5.29
CA PHE A 7 16.69 -7.98 5.62
C PHE A 7 15.89 -7.32 4.52
N LYS A 8 14.86 -8.02 4.04
CA LYS A 8 13.86 -7.42 3.15
C LYS A 8 12.78 -6.74 3.96
N VAL A 9 12.42 -5.53 3.56
CA VAL A 9 11.37 -4.71 4.17
C VAL A 9 10.24 -4.54 3.16
N GLY A 10 9.03 -4.90 3.56
CA GLY A 10 7.82 -4.60 2.81
C GLY A 10 6.99 -3.53 3.52
N ALA A 11 6.32 -2.68 2.75
CA ALA A 11 5.34 -1.71 3.24
C ALA A 11 3.94 -2.07 2.77
N VAL A 12 2.99 -2.10 3.72
CA VAL A 12 1.56 -2.25 3.44
C VAL A 12 0.87 -0.95 3.83
N ILE A 13 0.28 -0.28 2.85
CA ILE A 13 -0.43 0.99 3.05
C ILE A 13 -1.91 0.68 2.95
N ILE A 14 -2.67 1.02 3.99
CA ILE A 14 -4.11 0.79 4.02
C ILE A 14 -4.77 2.16 4.02
N GLY A 15 -5.64 2.41 3.05
CA GLY A 15 -6.26 3.74 2.91
C GLY A 15 -7.66 3.69 2.34
N ARG A 16 -8.33 4.84 2.41
CA ARG A 16 -9.61 5.10 1.77
C ARG A 16 -9.74 6.58 1.47
N ASN A 17 -9.94 6.95 0.22
CA ASN A 17 -10.20 8.33 -0.19
C ASN A 17 -9.11 9.33 0.25
N GLU A 18 -7.85 8.95 0.12
CA GLU A 18 -6.70 9.75 0.60
C GLU A 18 -6.15 10.68 -0.50
N GLY A 19 -6.62 10.56 -1.75
CA GLY A 19 -6.23 11.45 -2.85
C GLY A 19 -4.70 11.64 -2.97
N GLU A 20 -4.27 12.90 -2.92
CA GLU A 20 -2.84 13.27 -3.03
C GLU A 20 -1.99 12.81 -1.85
N ASN A 21 -2.58 12.59 -0.66
CA ASN A 21 -1.83 12.07 0.49
C ASN A 21 -1.35 10.64 0.23
N LEU A 22 -2.17 9.83 -0.44
CA LEU A 22 -1.77 8.49 -0.86
C LEU A 22 -0.60 8.58 -1.85
N VAL A 23 -0.69 9.45 -2.86
CA VAL A 23 0.36 9.63 -3.86
C VAL A 23 1.68 10.04 -3.20
N ALA A 24 1.65 11.02 -2.30
CA ALA A 24 2.84 11.47 -1.56
C ALA A 24 3.44 10.34 -0.70
N CYS A 25 2.59 9.59 0.01
CA CYS A 25 3.00 8.45 0.82
C CYS A 25 3.69 7.38 -0.03
N LEU A 26 3.05 6.92 -1.10
CA LEU A 26 3.59 5.88 -1.98
C LEU A 26 4.93 6.31 -2.60
N ASN A 27 5.02 7.54 -3.11
CA ASN A 27 6.27 8.07 -3.66
C ASN A 27 7.41 8.11 -2.64
N SER A 28 7.12 8.39 -1.36
CA SER A 28 8.15 8.40 -0.32
C SER A 28 8.73 7.01 0.02
N LEU A 29 8.03 5.94 -0.37
CA LEU A 29 8.44 4.56 -0.11
C LEU A 29 9.16 3.92 -1.31
N ILE A 30 8.93 4.43 -2.52
CA ILE A 30 9.58 3.91 -3.73
C ILE A 30 11.10 4.05 -3.62
N GLY A 31 11.80 2.92 -3.77
CA GLY A 31 13.26 2.84 -3.63
C GLY A 31 13.77 2.81 -2.18
N VAL A 32 12.88 2.93 -1.18
CA VAL A 32 13.23 2.82 0.25
C VAL A 32 12.96 1.41 0.79
N VAL A 33 11.91 0.75 0.31
CA VAL A 33 11.53 -0.61 0.69
C VAL A 33 11.55 -1.55 -0.52
N ASP A 34 11.72 -2.85 -0.27
CA ASP A 34 11.79 -3.88 -1.32
C ASP A 34 10.46 -4.11 -2.03
N SER A 35 9.34 -3.86 -1.35
CA SER A 35 8.00 -4.13 -1.86
C SER A 35 6.96 -3.22 -1.22
N ILE A 36 5.98 -2.80 -2.02
CA ILE A 36 4.90 -1.92 -1.59
C ILE A 36 3.58 -2.54 -2.05
N VAL A 37 2.62 -2.66 -1.13
CA VAL A 37 1.24 -3.05 -1.44
C VAL A 37 0.30 -1.98 -0.90
N TYR A 38 -0.59 -1.51 -1.76
CA TYR A 38 -1.70 -0.66 -1.36
C TYR A 38 -2.96 -1.51 -1.13
N VAL A 39 -3.54 -1.44 0.06
CA VAL A 39 -4.80 -2.08 0.41
C VAL A 39 -5.90 -1.02 0.44
N ASP A 40 -6.78 -1.08 -0.56
CA ASP A 40 -7.94 -0.20 -0.65
C ASP A 40 -9.09 -0.73 0.22
N SER A 41 -9.59 0.12 1.12
CA SER A 41 -10.72 -0.22 2.00
C SER A 41 -12.06 0.36 1.53
N GLY A 42 -12.22 0.51 0.21
CA GLY A 42 -13.45 0.99 -0.43
C GLY A 42 -13.37 2.46 -0.82
N SER A 43 -12.29 2.84 -1.52
CA SER A 43 -12.19 4.18 -2.10
C SER A 43 -13.20 4.36 -3.22
N THR A 44 -13.73 5.58 -3.31
CA THR A 44 -14.60 6.06 -4.38
C THR A 44 -13.95 7.19 -5.17
N ASP A 45 -12.77 7.64 -4.74
CA ASP A 45 -11.92 8.57 -5.48
C ASP A 45 -10.92 7.81 -6.36
N ASN A 46 -9.91 8.52 -6.87
CA ASN A 46 -8.89 7.97 -7.76
C ASN A 46 -7.77 7.20 -7.04
N SER A 47 -7.88 6.88 -5.74
CA SER A 47 -6.80 6.25 -4.96
C SER A 47 -6.26 4.97 -5.59
N ILE A 48 -7.15 4.08 -6.07
CA ILE A 48 -6.76 2.83 -6.74
C ILE A 48 -5.99 3.11 -8.04
N GLU A 49 -6.47 4.04 -8.86
CA GLU A 49 -5.85 4.37 -10.14
C GLU A 49 -4.50 5.04 -9.94
N HIS A 50 -4.38 5.93 -8.96
CA HIS A 50 -3.11 6.55 -8.57
C HIS A 50 -2.06 5.50 -8.16
N ALA A 51 -2.43 4.51 -7.34
CA ALA A 51 -1.51 3.44 -6.95
C ALA A 51 -1.05 2.60 -8.17
N LYS A 52 -1.98 2.23 -9.06
CA LYS A 52 -1.65 1.49 -10.29
C LYS A 52 -0.73 2.25 -11.23
N LEU A 53 -0.91 3.57 -11.38
CA LEU A 53 -0.06 4.42 -12.22
C LEU A 53 1.40 4.44 -11.73
N LEU A 54 1.61 4.23 -10.44
CA LEU A 54 2.94 4.09 -9.82
C LEU A 54 3.48 2.64 -9.87
N ALA A 55 2.80 1.74 -10.59
CA ALA A 55 3.11 0.31 -10.68
C ALA A 55 3.13 -0.41 -9.31
N ILE A 56 2.28 0.05 -8.38
CA ILE A 56 2.14 -0.55 -7.04
C ILE A 56 0.99 -1.55 -7.05
N ASP A 57 1.21 -2.71 -6.42
CA ASP A 57 0.19 -3.75 -6.28
C ASP A 57 -0.97 -3.25 -5.42
N VAL A 58 -2.20 -3.48 -5.88
CA VAL A 58 -3.42 -3.04 -5.20
C VAL A 58 -4.30 -4.22 -4.79
N VAL A 59 -4.65 -4.29 -3.52
CA VAL A 59 -5.61 -5.24 -2.96
C VAL A 59 -6.87 -4.49 -2.53
N GLN A 60 -8.00 -4.75 -3.18
CA GLN A 60 -9.29 -4.20 -2.77
C GLN A 60 -9.97 -5.11 -1.76
N LEU A 61 -10.38 -4.56 -0.62
CA LEU A 61 -11.10 -5.32 0.40
C LEU A 61 -12.58 -5.47 0.05
N ASP A 62 -13.11 -6.69 0.25
CA ASP A 62 -14.55 -6.93 0.15
C ASP A 62 -15.30 -6.23 1.30
N LEU A 63 -16.13 -5.25 0.93
CA LEU A 63 -16.95 -4.44 1.83
C LEU A 63 -18.20 -5.16 2.37
N LYS A 64 -18.54 -6.35 1.83
CA LYS A 64 -19.66 -7.17 2.35
C LYS A 64 -19.40 -7.67 3.76
N SER A 65 -18.14 -7.73 4.17
CA SER A 65 -17.73 -8.03 5.53
C SER A 65 -17.25 -6.75 6.22
N PRO A 66 -17.59 -6.53 7.50
CA PRO A 66 -17.11 -5.37 8.25
C PRO A 66 -15.58 -5.21 8.15
N PHE A 67 -15.12 -3.96 8.04
CA PHE A 67 -13.70 -3.68 8.04
C PHE A 67 -13.12 -3.91 9.45
N THR A 68 -11.99 -4.61 9.50
CA THR A 68 -11.14 -4.68 10.68
C THR A 68 -9.71 -4.48 10.20
N ALA A 69 -8.88 -3.72 10.93
CA ALA A 69 -7.45 -3.58 10.64
C ALA A 69 -6.75 -4.94 10.47
N ALA A 70 -7.32 -5.98 11.09
CA ALA A 70 -6.91 -7.37 10.97
C ALA A 70 -7.01 -8.00 9.56
N ARG A 71 -7.76 -7.42 8.61
CA ARG A 71 -7.96 -7.98 7.26
C ARG A 71 -6.98 -7.44 6.22
N ALA A 72 -6.16 -6.46 6.60
CA ALA A 72 -5.26 -5.76 5.71
C ALA A 72 -3.78 -6.10 6.00
N ARG A 73 -3.53 -7.34 6.45
CA ARG A 73 -2.25 -7.89 6.85
C ARG A 73 -2.01 -9.22 6.18
#